data_AF-A0A378JC59-F1
#
_entry.id   AF-A0A378JC59-F1
#
_cell.length_a   1.000
_cell.length_b   1.000
_cell.length_c   1.000
_cell.angle_alpha   90.00
_cell.angle_beta   90.00
_cell.angle_gamma   90.00
#
_symmetry.space_group_name_H-M   'P 1'
#
loop_
_entity.id
_entity.type
_entity.pdbx_description
1 polymer ?
#
loop_
_entity_poly.entity_id
_entity_poly.type
_entity_poly.pdbx_seq_one_letter_code
_entity_poly.pdbx_strand_id
1 'polypeptide(L)'
;MIKRMFMTFLAVFFPWLVLFMDDNPGGGVVALIMQATIIGWFPASLWALRIVNEKAMAERVARAEKVVRDAQEKSKQKETRS
;
A
#
# COMPACT_ATOMS: atom_id res chain seq x y z
N MET A 1 -27.50 -24.13 20.26
CA MET A 1 -27.76 -23.60 18.90
C MET A 1 -26.77 -22.50 18.48
N ILE A 2 -26.48 -21.51 19.33
CA ILE A 2 -25.54 -20.41 19.05
C ILE A 2 -24.16 -20.89 18.59
N LYS A 3 -23.63 -21.96 19.18
CA LYS A 3 -22.29 -22.51 18.87
C LYS A 3 -22.12 -22.93 17.40
N ARG A 4 -23.18 -23.47 16.78
CA ARG A 4 -23.18 -23.84 15.35
C ARG A 4 -23.21 -22.61 14.45
N MET A 5 -23.99 -21.59 14.82
CA MET A 5 -24.06 -20.33 14.06
C MET A 5 -22.73 -19.57 14.10
N PHE A 6 -22.05 -19.57 15.26
CA PHE A 6 -20.74 -18.95 15.41
C PHE A 6 -19.68 -19.63 14.52
N MET A 7 -19.69 -20.96 14.44
CA MET A 7 -18.81 -21.72 13.56
C MET A 7 -19.05 -21.40 12.07
N THR A 8 -20.30 -21.21 11.64
CA THR A 8 -20.61 -20.82 10.25
C THR A 8 -20.09 -19.43 9.93
N PHE A 9 -20.21 -18.47 10.84
CA PHE A 9 -19.60 -17.15 10.67
C PHE A 9 -18.08 -17.25 10.55
N LEU A 10 -17.43 -18.00 11.44
CA LEU A 10 -15.99 -18.21 11.37
C LEU A 10 -15.56 -18.89 10.06
N ALA A 11 -16.33 -19.86 9.57
CA ALA A 11 -16.06 -20.54 8.31
C ALA A 11 -16.16 -19.62 7.08
N VAL A 12 -17.04 -18.62 7.11
CA VAL A 12 -17.22 -17.66 6.00
C VAL A 12 -16.11 -16.60 5.99
N PHE A 13 -15.71 -16.09 7.15
CA PHE A 13 -14.70 -15.03 7.24
C PHE A 13 -13.26 -15.59 7.29
N PHE A 14 -13.06 -16.75 7.92
CA PHE A 14 -11.76 -17.37 8.18
C PHE A 14 -11.78 -18.87 7.82
N PRO A 15 -11.99 -19.22 6.53
CA PRO A 15 -12.14 -20.62 6.08
C PRO A 15 -10.88 -21.46 6.33
N TRP A 16 -9.68 -20.87 6.30
CA TRP A 16 -8.44 -21.59 6.54
C TRP A 16 -8.36 -22.17 7.96
N LEU A 17 -8.96 -21.49 8.95
CA LEU A 17 -8.90 -21.91 10.35
C LEU A 17 -9.74 -23.16 10.59
N VAL A 18 -10.86 -23.27 9.87
CA VAL A 18 -11.74 -24.44 9.89
C VAL A 18 -11.09 -25.64 9.19
N LEU A 19 -10.44 -25.42 8.04
CA LEU A 19 -9.72 -26.47 7.31
C LEU A 19 -8.48 -26.98 8.05
N PHE A 20 -7.80 -26.11 8.79
CA PHE A 20 -6.66 -26.48 9.64
C PHE A 20 -7.10 -27.27 10.88
N MET A 21 -8.32 -27.05 11.39
CA MET A 21 -8.93 -27.86 12.45
C MET A 21 -9.39 -29.24 11.96
N ASP A 22 -9.67 -29.40 10.67
CA ASP A 22 -10.16 -30.65 10.05
C ASP A 22 -9.01 -31.53 9.51
N ASP A 23 -7.77 -31.30 9.95
CA ASP A 23 -6.57 -32.08 9.57
C ASP A 23 -6.24 -32.06 8.06
N ASN A 24 -6.72 -31.05 7.31
CA ASN A 24 -6.42 -30.87 5.88
C ASN A 24 -5.48 -29.68 5.64
N PRO A 25 -4.16 -29.84 5.84
CA PRO A 25 -3.19 -28.76 5.68
C PRO A 25 -3.13 -28.24 4.23
N GLY A 26 -3.38 -29.10 3.24
CA GLY A 26 -3.40 -28.71 1.83
C GLY A 26 -4.54 -27.73 1.51
N GLY A 27 -5.74 -28.01 2.00
CA GLY A 27 -6.90 -27.11 1.86
C GLY A 27 -6.70 -25.77 2.55
N GLY A 28 -6.10 -25.78 3.76
CA GLY A 28 -5.77 -24.58 4.50
C GLY A 28 -4.80 -23.65 3.76
N VAL A 29 -3.75 -24.21 3.14
CA VAL A 29 -2.76 -23.44 2.36
C VAL A 29 -3.39 -22.83 1.11
N VAL A 30 -4.21 -23.58 0.37
CA VAL A 30 -4.91 -23.05 -0.81
C VAL A 30 -5.88 -21.92 -0.43
N ALA A 31 -6.64 -22.10 0.66
CA ALA A 31 -7.54 -21.07 1.18
C ALA A 31 -6.79 -19.80 1.63
N LEU A 32 -5.61 -19.95 2.24
CA LEU A 32 -4.74 -18.82 2.60
C LEU A 32 -4.20 -18.09 1.38
N ILE A 33 -3.76 -18.79 0.34
CA ILE A 33 -3.28 -18.17 -0.91
C ILE A 33 -4.42 -17.41 -1.60
N MET A 34 -5.63 -17.96 -1.58
CA MET A 34 -6.81 -17.34 -2.20
C MET A 34 -7.30 -16.12 -1.41
N GLN A 35 -7.26 -16.18 -0.07
CA GLN A 35 -7.48 -15.02 0.79
C GLN A 35 -6.36 -13.98 0.65
N ALA A 36 -5.10 -14.39 0.56
CA ALA A 36 -3.96 -13.49 0.39
C ALA A 36 -3.95 -12.81 -0.97
N THR A 37 -4.52 -13.41 -2.02
CA THR A 37 -4.71 -12.72 -3.30
C THR A 37 -5.81 -11.66 -3.22
N ILE A 38 -6.93 -11.93 -2.53
CA ILE A 38 -8.06 -10.98 -2.36
C ILE A 38 -7.83 -9.95 -1.23
N ILE A 39 -7.00 -10.22 -0.24
CA ILE A 39 -6.64 -9.26 0.79
C ILE A 39 -5.31 -8.60 0.48
N GLY A 40 -4.39 -9.26 -0.23
CA GLY A 40 -3.07 -8.74 -0.57
C GLY A 40 -3.05 -7.84 -1.80
N TRP A 41 -3.94 -8.04 -2.78
CA TRP A 41 -4.03 -7.11 -3.92
C TRP A 41 -4.40 -5.69 -3.47
N PHE A 42 -5.31 -5.53 -2.52
CA PHE A 42 -5.77 -4.22 -2.05
C PHE A 42 -4.65 -3.35 -1.42
N PRO A 43 -3.89 -3.82 -0.40
CA PRO A 43 -2.75 -3.10 0.16
C PRO A 43 -1.59 -3.00 -0.83
N ALA A 44 -1.38 -3.98 -1.72
CA ALA A 44 -0.36 -3.89 -2.78
C ALA A 44 -0.70 -2.78 -3.79
N SER A 45 -1.96 -2.67 -4.21
CA SER A 45 -2.45 -1.59 -5.07
C SER A 45 -2.31 -0.22 -4.38
N LEU A 46 -2.62 -0.13 -3.07
CA LEU A 46 -2.39 1.07 -2.27
C LEU A 46 -0.91 1.47 -2.22
N TRP A 47 -0.01 0.50 -2.04
CA TRP A 47 1.44 0.73 -2.09
C TRP A 47 1.90 1.23 -3.46
N ALA A 48 1.42 0.62 -4.54
CA ALA A 48 1.75 1.03 -5.90
C ALA A 48 1.29 2.47 -6.20
N LEU A 49 0.06 2.83 -5.81
CA LEU A 49 -0.48 4.19 -5.93
C LEU A 49 0.37 5.22 -5.17
N ARG A 50 0.83 4.88 -3.96
CA ARG A 50 1.70 5.76 -3.17
C ARG A 50 3.01 6.03 -3.90
N ILE A 51 3.67 5.00 -4.42
CA ILE A 51 4.95 5.12 -5.15
C ILE A 51 4.80 5.96 -6.41
N VAL A 52 3.70 5.77 -7.17
CA VAL A 52 3.44 6.56 -8.39
C VAL A 52 3.30 8.05 -8.07
N ASN A 53 2.58 8.38 -7.00
CA ASN A 53 2.38 9.77 -6.60
C ASN A 53 3.67 10.41 -6.06
N GLU A 54 4.49 9.64 -5.34
CA GLU A 54 5.76 10.10 -4.77
C GLU A 54 6.79 10.44 -5.87
N LYS A 55 6.84 9.67 -6.96
CA LYS A 55 7.68 9.99 -8.14
C LYS A 55 7.31 11.33 -8.78
N ALA A 56 6.01 11.58 -8.97
CA ALA A 56 5.53 12.84 -9.53
C ALA A 56 5.82 14.04 -8.60
N MET A 57 5.70 13.84 -7.28
CA MET A 57 6.02 14.86 -6.28
C MET A 57 7.51 15.23 -6.29
N ALA A 58 8.39 14.23 -6.31
CA ALA A 58 9.83 14.42 -6.30
C ALA A 58 10.33 15.25 -7.50
N GLU A 59 9.79 15.00 -8.70
CA GLU A 59 10.18 15.74 -9.89
C GLU A 59 9.75 17.22 -9.84
N ARG A 60 8.57 17.50 -9.27
CA ARG A 60 8.06 18.87 -9.11
C ARG A 60 8.90 19.67 -8.12
N VAL A 61 9.31 19.06 -7.02
CA VAL A 61 10.19 19.69 -6.03
C VAL A 61 11.55 20.03 -6.63
N ALA A 62 12.17 19.11 -7.37
CA ALA A 62 13.46 19.35 -8.01
C ALA A 62 13.41 20.51 -9.03
N ARG A 63 12.30 20.69 -9.75
CA ARG A 63 12.11 21.84 -10.65
C ARG A 63 11.93 23.15 -9.87
N ALA A 64 11.12 23.13 -8.82
CA ALA A 64 10.88 24.31 -7.98
C ALA A 64 12.18 24.81 -7.33
N GLU A 65 13.00 23.90 -6.79
CA GLU A 65 14.30 24.24 -6.21
C GLU A 65 15.25 24.88 -7.22
N LYS A 66 15.29 24.39 -8.47
CA LYS A 66 16.11 25.00 -9.54
C LYS A 66 15.65 26.42 -9.86
N VAL A 67 14.34 26.62 -10.04
CA VAL A 67 13.77 27.95 -10.34
C VAL A 67 14.04 28.93 -9.20
N VAL A 68 13.91 28.49 -7.94
CA VAL A 68 14.19 29.34 -6.76
C VAL A 68 15.68 29.67 -6.67
N ARG A 69 16.57 28.71 -6.94
CA ARG A 69 18.03 28.94 -6.90
C ARG A 69 18.49 29.94 -7.95
N ASP A 70 17.99 29.82 -9.18
CA ASP A 70 18.30 30.75 -10.27
C ASP A 70 17.73 32.16 -10.01
N ALA A 71 16.58 32.26 -9.33
CA ALA A 71 16.02 33.54 -8.88
C ALA A 71 16.85 34.19 -7.77
N GLN A 72 17.34 33.40 -6.81
CA GLN A 72 18.22 33.84 -5.73
C GLN A 72 19.58 34.34 -6.23
N GLU A 73 20.18 33.66 -7.22
CA GLU A 73 21.42 34.12 -7.84
C GLU A 73 21.23 35.48 -8.54
N LYS A 74 20.11 35.66 -9.25
CA LYS A 74 19.77 36.94 -9.90
C LYS A 74 19.52 38.06 -8.88
N SER A 75 18.87 37.77 -7.74
CA SER A 75 18.65 38.79 -6.70
C SER A 75 19.96 39.19 -6.03
N LYS A 76 20.82 38.23 -5.67
CA LYS A 76 22.15 38.52 -5.12
C LYS A 76 23.00 39.35 -6.08
N GLN A 77 22.99 39.00 -7.37
CA GLN A 77 23.75 39.74 -8.38
C GLN A 77 23.23 41.16 -8.61
N LYS A 78 21.94 41.43 -8.45
CA LYS A 78 21.40 42.80 -8.48
C LYS A 78 21.84 43.62 -7.27
N GLU A 79 21.82 43.03 -6.08
CA GLU A 79 22.25 43.69 -4.84
C GLU A 79 23.75 44.03 -4.83
N THR A 80 24.59 43.19 -5.46
CA THR A 80 26.04 43.46 -5.55
C THR A 80 26.41 44.46 -6.66
N ARG A 81 25.46 44.82 -7.53
CA ARG A 81 25.70 45.71 -8.68
C ARG A 81 25.11 47.11 -8.49
N SER A 82 24.46 47.36 -7.35
CA SER A 82 24.02 48.68 -6.87
C SER A 82 24.96 49.19 -5.79
#